data_AF-A0A1R4J4D2-F1
#
_entry.id   AF-A0A1R4J4D2-F1
#
_cell.length_a   1.000
_cell.length_b   1.000
_cell.length_c   1.000
_cell.angle_alpha   90.00
_cell.angle_beta   90.00
_cell.angle_gamma   90.00
#
_symmetry.space_group_name_H-M   'P 1'
#
loop_
_entity.id
_entity.type
_entity.pdbx_description
1 polymer ?
#
loop_
_entity_poly.entity_id
_entity_poly.type
_entity_poly.pdbx_seq_one_letter_code
_entity_poly.pdbx_strand_id
1 'polypeptide(L)'
;MDYHIGVLGPQATTEQSETLANDLKTLLYPEDREGKMLVTITQEGQGAERFFAQLAAAEYDLVLVDEVAFENFADSETMEVLQVDGMESKDLFAAPEENKIIGIESNAIPYFEKHEPTTNLIALVPKNSTRKAETEKFFEEQGMILQFQKSE
;
A
#
# COMPACT_ATOMS: atom_id res chain seq x y z
N MET A 1 -5.88 11.12 13.75
CA MET A 1 -6.55 10.27 12.74
C MET A 1 -5.50 9.32 12.26
N ASP A 2 -5.91 8.06 12.07
CA ASP A 2 -5.01 6.92 12.01
C ASP A 2 -4.67 6.62 10.55
N TYR A 3 -3.39 6.35 10.22
CA TYR A 3 -3.00 5.94 8.87
C TYR A 3 -3.09 4.42 8.79
N HIS A 4 -3.78 3.92 7.77
CA HIS A 4 -4.16 2.50 7.70
C HIS A 4 -3.60 1.83 6.45
N ILE A 5 -2.86 0.75 6.68
CA ILE A 5 -2.40 -0.15 5.62
C ILE A 5 -3.23 -1.42 5.61
N GLY A 6 -3.87 -1.69 4.48
CA GLY A 6 -4.49 -2.98 4.21
C GLY A 6 -3.50 -3.92 3.53
N VAL A 7 -3.36 -5.15 3.99
CA VAL A 7 -2.61 -6.20 3.30
C VAL A 7 -3.59 -7.30 2.94
N LEU A 8 -3.72 -7.61 1.65
CA LEU A 8 -4.42 -8.78 1.14
C LEU A 8 -3.37 -9.70 0.54
N GLY A 9 -3.07 -10.81 1.20
CA GLY A 9 -1.96 -11.66 0.78
C GLY A 9 -1.79 -12.90 1.66
N PRO A 10 -0.55 -13.42 1.79
CA PRO A 10 -0.30 -14.65 2.53
C PRO A 10 -0.65 -14.52 4.02
N GLN A 11 -0.92 -15.67 4.64
CA GLN A 11 -1.22 -15.70 6.07
C GLN A 11 0.00 -15.26 6.89
N ALA A 12 -0.19 -14.24 7.73
CA ALA A 12 0.81 -13.78 8.69
C ALA A 12 0.47 -14.26 10.11
N THR A 13 1.50 -14.47 10.93
CA THR A 13 1.33 -14.67 12.37
C THR A 13 0.98 -13.34 13.06
N THR A 14 0.42 -13.42 14.28
CA THR A 14 0.16 -12.23 15.11
C THR A 14 1.43 -11.42 15.33
N GLU A 15 2.56 -12.09 15.64
CA GLU A 15 3.85 -11.43 15.88
C GLU A 15 4.36 -10.68 14.65
N GLN A 16 4.25 -11.29 13.46
CA GLN A 16 4.61 -10.63 12.20
C GLN A 16 3.74 -9.40 11.93
N SER A 17 2.44 -9.50 12.21
CA SER A 17 1.48 -8.40 12.03
C SER A 17 1.76 -7.24 12.99
N GLU A 18 2.03 -7.54 14.27
CA GLU A 18 2.36 -6.54 15.28
C GLU A 18 3.70 -5.86 14.98
N THR A 19 4.69 -6.63 14.52
CA THR A 19 6.01 -6.09 14.12
C THR A 19 5.86 -5.13 12.96
N LEU A 20 5.14 -5.52 11.90
CA LEU A 20 4.85 -4.65 10.76
C LEU A 20 4.15 -3.35 11.16
N ALA A 21 3.19 -3.41 12.10
CA ALA A 21 2.48 -2.22 12.56
C ALA A 21 3.36 -1.29 13.42
N ASN A 22 4.18 -1.85 14.30
CA ASN A 22 5.04 -1.07 15.20
C ASN A 22 6.20 -0.40 14.47
N ASP A 23 6.81 -1.10 13.52
CA ASP A 23 7.92 -0.57 12.72
C ASP A 23 7.42 0.57 11.79
N LEU A 24 6.24 0.41 11.18
CA LEU A 24 5.60 1.45 10.35
C LEU A 24 5.27 2.68 11.19
N LYS A 25 4.75 2.47 12.41
CA LYS A 25 4.44 3.56 13.33
C LYS A 25 5.69 4.37 13.66
N THR A 26 6.80 3.68 13.89
CA THR A 26 8.09 4.31 14.24
C THR A 26 8.64 5.13 13.06
N LEU A 27 8.45 4.63 11.84
CA LEU A 27 8.86 5.31 10.61
C LEU A 27 8.03 6.59 10.38
N LEU A 28 6.70 6.51 10.40
CA LEU A 28 5.83 7.63 10.04
C LEU A 28 5.65 8.68 11.14
N TYR A 29 5.76 8.25 12.40
CA TYR A 29 5.58 9.09 13.57
C TYR A 29 6.75 8.94 14.57
N PRO A 30 7.96 9.38 14.19
CA PRO A 30 9.10 9.42 15.11
C PRO A 30 8.85 10.54 16.12
N GLU A 31 8.31 10.16 17.28
CA GLU A 31 8.05 10.97 18.48
C GLU A 31 6.91 12.02 18.39
N ASP A 32 6.08 12.05 19.46
CA ASP A 32 5.15 13.14 19.84
C ASP A 32 3.98 13.55 18.89
N ARG A 33 3.55 12.69 17.95
CA ARG A 33 2.29 12.89 17.22
C ARG A 33 1.21 11.88 17.60
N GLU A 34 0.05 12.38 18.02
CA GLU A 34 -1.15 11.57 18.24
C GLU A 34 -1.70 11.03 16.90
N GLY A 35 -1.41 9.76 16.63
CA GLY A 35 -2.00 8.98 15.54
C GLY A 35 -1.77 7.49 15.80
N LYS A 36 -2.76 6.65 15.53
CA LYS A 36 -2.58 5.20 15.53
C LYS A 36 -2.16 4.77 14.12
N MET A 37 -1.20 3.88 14.06
CA MET A 37 -0.92 3.11 12.85
C MET A 37 -1.81 1.88 12.90
N LEU A 38 -2.58 1.63 11.85
CA LEU A 38 -3.38 0.43 11.73
C LEU A 38 -2.83 -0.38 10.56
N VAL A 39 -2.59 -1.66 10.80
CA VAL A 39 -2.27 -2.63 9.75
C VAL A 39 -3.30 -3.74 9.85
N THR A 40 -3.95 -4.05 8.74
CA THR A 40 -4.91 -5.14 8.66
C THR A 40 -4.45 -6.13 7.62
N ILE A 41 -3.98 -7.29 8.08
CA ILE A 41 -3.62 -8.40 7.20
C ILE A 41 -4.82 -9.31 7.03
N THR A 42 -5.28 -9.43 5.80
CA THR A 42 -6.37 -10.29 5.36
C THR A 42 -5.78 -11.39 4.51
N GLN A 43 -6.09 -12.64 4.85
CA GLN A 43 -5.64 -13.78 4.08
C GLN A 43 -6.43 -13.88 2.77
N GLU A 44 -5.75 -14.19 1.66
CA GLU A 44 -6.44 -14.49 0.40
C GLU A 44 -7.50 -15.60 0.57
N GLY A 45 -8.66 -15.42 -0.08
CA GLY A 45 -9.80 -16.32 -0.01
C GLY A 45 -10.64 -16.23 1.27
N GLN A 46 -10.06 -15.94 2.44
CA GLN A 46 -10.79 -15.77 3.70
C GLN A 46 -10.85 -14.30 4.13
N GLY A 47 -12.03 -13.69 3.99
CA GLY A 47 -12.24 -12.32 4.43
C GLY A 47 -11.85 -11.25 3.41
N ALA A 48 -11.51 -11.65 2.18
CA ALA A 48 -11.30 -10.73 1.06
C ALA A 48 -12.50 -9.78 0.87
N GLU A 49 -13.74 -10.26 0.98
CA GLU A 49 -14.95 -9.42 0.93
C GLU A 49 -14.93 -8.28 1.95
N ARG A 50 -14.43 -8.54 3.16
CA ARG A 50 -14.27 -7.52 4.18
C ARG A 50 -13.21 -6.52 3.76
N PHE A 51 -12.06 -6.98 3.28
CA PHE A 51 -11.01 -6.09 2.77
C PHE A 51 -11.54 -5.13 1.71
N PHE A 52 -12.25 -5.64 0.70
CA PHE A 52 -12.85 -4.79 -0.34
C PHE A 52 -13.90 -3.82 0.22
N ALA A 53 -14.69 -4.24 1.23
CA ALA A 53 -15.64 -3.35 1.89
C ALA A 53 -14.95 -2.21 2.64
N GLN A 54 -13.85 -2.48 3.34
CA GLN A 54 -13.05 -1.46 4.03
C GLN A 54 -12.36 -0.51 3.05
N LEU A 55 -11.84 -1.04 1.94
CA LEU A 55 -11.29 -0.25 0.85
C LEU A 55 -12.34 0.70 0.27
N ALA A 56 -13.55 0.20 -0.05
CA ALA A 56 -14.64 1.02 -0.58
C ALA A 56 -15.12 2.09 0.42
N ALA A 57 -15.00 1.81 1.73
CA ALA A 57 -15.30 2.74 2.81
C ALA A 57 -14.19 3.78 3.07
N ALA A 58 -13.14 3.83 2.23
CA ALA A 58 -12.00 4.73 2.38
C ALA A 58 -11.26 4.55 3.71
N GLU A 59 -11.24 3.32 4.24
CA GLU A 59 -10.51 3.03 5.48
C GLU A 59 -9.00 2.88 5.25
N TYR A 60 -8.56 2.47 4.05
CA TYR A 60 -7.14 2.28 3.73
C TYR A 60 -6.52 3.48 3.03
N ASP A 61 -5.31 3.82 3.45
CA ASP A 61 -4.47 4.83 2.82
C ASP A 61 -3.42 4.21 1.88
N LEU A 62 -2.99 2.99 2.20
CA LEU A 62 -2.16 2.17 1.34
C LEU A 62 -2.70 0.74 1.37
N VAL A 63 -2.69 0.07 0.22
CA VAL A 63 -2.96 -1.37 0.17
C VAL A 63 -1.79 -2.13 -0.44
N LEU A 64 -1.56 -3.32 0.09
CA LEU A 64 -0.61 -4.30 -0.44
C LEU A 64 -1.41 -5.51 -0.88
N VAL A 65 -1.29 -5.90 -2.13
CA VAL A 65 -2.08 -6.96 -2.73
C VAL A 65 -1.20 -7.89 -3.56
N ASP A 66 -1.53 -9.16 -3.66
CA ASP A 66 -0.86 -10.06 -4.60
C ASP A 66 -1.18 -9.70 -6.07
N GLU A 67 -0.50 -10.33 -7.02
CA GLU A 67 -0.68 -10.09 -8.45
C GLU A 67 -2.10 -10.42 -8.95
N VAL A 68 -2.75 -11.45 -8.39
CA VAL A 68 -4.11 -11.86 -8.79
C VAL A 68 -5.12 -10.82 -8.32
N ALA A 69 -4.99 -10.34 -7.09
CA ALA A 69 -5.80 -9.26 -6.55
C ALA A 69 -5.54 -7.95 -7.32
N PHE A 70 -4.30 -7.66 -7.67
CA PHE A 70 -3.94 -6.49 -8.49
C PHE A 70 -4.68 -6.46 -9.82
N GLU A 71 -4.76 -7.57 -10.56
CA GLU A 71 -5.51 -7.61 -11.82
C GLU A 71 -6.96 -7.16 -11.66
N ASN A 72 -7.61 -7.53 -10.53
CA ASN A 72 -8.97 -7.08 -10.24
C ASN A 72 -9.07 -5.58 -9.94
N PHE A 73 -8.04 -4.99 -9.36
CA PHE A 73 -8.01 -3.55 -9.05
C PHE A 73 -7.61 -2.70 -10.25
N ALA A 74 -6.71 -3.20 -11.09
CA ALA A 74 -6.15 -2.47 -12.21
C ALA A 74 -7.23 -2.01 -13.21
N ASP A 75 -8.28 -2.81 -13.38
CA ASP A 75 -9.40 -2.50 -14.28
C ASP A 75 -10.47 -1.59 -13.66
N SER A 76 -10.41 -1.34 -12.34
CA SER A 76 -11.51 -0.72 -11.60
C SER A 76 -11.46 0.81 -11.51
N GLU A 77 -10.41 1.45 -12.02
CA GLU A 77 -10.12 2.89 -11.87
C GLU A 77 -10.11 3.38 -10.40
N THR A 78 -10.05 2.48 -9.41
CA THR A 78 -10.12 2.83 -7.98
C THR A 78 -8.77 3.23 -7.38
N MET A 79 -7.68 3.01 -8.10
CA MET A 79 -6.31 3.29 -7.65
C MET A 79 -5.76 4.59 -8.25
N GLU A 80 -4.94 5.27 -7.48
CA GLU A 80 -4.21 6.45 -7.93
C GLU A 80 -3.20 6.09 -9.02
N VAL A 81 -3.06 6.99 -9.98
CA VAL A 81 -1.99 6.92 -10.96
C VAL A 81 -0.75 7.54 -10.35
N LEU A 82 0.32 6.76 -10.32
CA LEU A 82 1.57 7.08 -9.67
C LEU A 82 2.56 7.59 -10.71
N GLN A 83 3.22 8.69 -10.40
CA GLN A 83 4.47 9.07 -11.03
C GLN A 83 5.56 8.86 -9.99
N VAL A 84 6.52 7.98 -10.30
CA VAL A 84 7.58 7.62 -9.37
C VAL A 84 8.94 7.86 -10.00
N ASP A 85 9.76 8.66 -9.32
CA ASP A 85 11.15 8.88 -9.69
C ASP A 85 12.07 8.02 -8.80
N GLY A 86 13.12 7.47 -9.42
CA GLY A 86 14.16 6.71 -8.71
C GLY A 86 13.96 5.19 -8.66
N MET A 87 13.00 4.63 -9.41
CA MET A 87 12.80 3.17 -9.51
C MET A 87 13.01 2.61 -10.92
N GLU A 88 13.37 1.32 -10.98
CA GLU A 88 13.47 0.60 -12.24
C GLU A 88 12.07 0.21 -12.74
N SER A 89 11.86 0.22 -14.05
CA SER A 89 10.55 -0.09 -14.64
C SER A 89 10.04 -1.50 -14.35
N LYS A 90 10.93 -2.43 -13.97
CA LYS A 90 10.57 -3.81 -13.60
C LYS A 90 9.83 -3.90 -12.26
N ASP A 91 10.04 -2.91 -11.39
CA ASP A 91 9.46 -2.83 -10.05
C ASP A 91 8.13 -2.06 -10.05
N LEU A 92 7.65 -1.65 -11.24
CA LEU A 92 6.45 -0.83 -11.42
C LEU A 92 5.35 -1.63 -12.11
N PHE A 93 4.13 -1.50 -11.60
CA PHE A 93 2.95 -2.17 -12.13
C PHE A 93 2.04 -1.16 -12.81
N ALA A 94 1.73 -1.45 -14.08
CA ALA A 94 0.88 -0.61 -14.91
C ALA A 94 -0.53 -1.20 -15.06
N ALA A 95 -1.53 -0.32 -15.11
CA ALA A 95 -2.88 -0.70 -15.49
C ALA A 95 -2.89 -1.17 -16.96
N PRO A 96 -3.47 -2.35 -17.28
CA PRO A 96 -3.38 -2.96 -18.61
C PRO A 96 -3.89 -2.08 -19.76
N GLU A 97 -4.98 -1.34 -19.54
CA GLU A 97 -5.66 -0.60 -20.61
C GLU A 97 -5.00 0.76 -20.92
N GLU A 98 -4.43 1.42 -19.91
CA GLU A 98 -3.94 2.79 -20.03
C GLU A 98 -2.41 2.90 -20.01
N ASN A 99 -1.71 1.80 -19.70
CA ASN A 99 -0.26 1.77 -19.50
C ASN A 99 0.22 2.84 -18.50
N LYS A 100 -0.63 3.14 -17.51
CA LYS A 100 -0.36 4.08 -16.41
C LYS A 100 0.13 3.31 -15.21
N ILE A 101 1.19 3.78 -14.57
CA ILE A 101 1.70 3.15 -13.35
C ILE A 101 0.70 3.40 -12.23
N ILE A 102 0.27 2.33 -11.57
CA ILE A 102 -0.69 2.38 -10.46
C ILE A 102 -0.20 1.60 -9.25
N GLY A 103 0.89 0.83 -9.40
CA GLY A 103 1.46 0.03 -8.33
C GLY A 103 2.98 -0.04 -8.35
N ILE A 104 3.52 -0.40 -7.20
CA ILE A 104 4.95 -0.53 -6.94
C ILE A 104 5.20 -1.88 -6.27
N GLU A 105 6.19 -2.64 -6.72
CA GLU A 105 6.58 -3.89 -6.06
C GLU A 105 7.02 -3.60 -4.62
N SER A 106 6.42 -4.31 -3.66
CA SER A 106 6.72 -4.13 -2.24
C SER A 106 8.20 -4.40 -1.93
N ASN A 107 8.84 -5.33 -2.65
CA ASN A 107 10.24 -5.66 -2.48
C ASN A 107 11.18 -4.51 -2.88
N ALA A 108 10.72 -3.59 -3.74
CA ALA A 108 11.47 -2.38 -4.09
C ALA A 108 11.34 -1.27 -3.04
N ILE A 109 10.50 -1.47 -2.02
CA ILE A 109 10.27 -0.53 -0.92
C ILE A 109 11.08 -1.03 0.30
N PRO A 110 12.19 -0.37 0.68
CA PRO A 110 13.10 -0.80 1.75
C PRO A 110 12.44 -1.16 3.10
N TYR A 111 11.29 -0.54 3.39
CA TYR A 111 10.49 -0.90 4.55
C TYR A 111 9.88 -2.31 4.39
N PHE A 112 9.11 -2.54 3.31
CA PHE A 112 8.40 -3.81 3.10
C PHE A 112 9.33 -4.96 2.74
N GLU A 113 10.50 -4.71 2.14
CA GLU A 113 11.54 -5.72 1.90
C GLU A 113 11.93 -6.48 3.18
N LYS A 114 11.87 -5.81 4.34
CA LYS A 114 12.26 -6.39 5.64
C LYS A 114 11.17 -7.23 6.29
N HIS A 115 9.96 -7.23 5.73
CA HIS A 115 8.80 -7.90 6.31
C HIS A 115 8.32 -9.02 5.40
N GLU A 116 8.52 -10.26 5.84
CA GLU A 116 8.10 -11.47 5.12
C GLU A 116 6.62 -11.44 4.65
N PRO A 117 5.64 -10.98 5.47
CA PRO A 117 4.24 -10.93 5.05
C PRO A 117 3.95 -10.01 3.86
N THR A 118 4.86 -9.09 3.56
CA THR A 118 4.70 -8.13 2.47
C THR A 118 5.49 -8.51 1.23
N THR A 119 6.13 -9.68 1.21
CA THR A 119 6.95 -10.14 0.08
C THR A 119 6.11 -10.44 -1.16
N ASN A 120 6.59 -10.01 -2.33
CA ASN A 120 5.95 -10.21 -3.64
C ASN A 120 4.52 -9.66 -3.70
N LEU A 121 4.26 -8.57 -2.97
CA LEU A 121 3.01 -7.84 -3.05
C LEU A 121 3.21 -6.57 -3.86
N ILE A 122 2.10 -5.95 -4.24
CA ILE A 122 2.06 -4.73 -5.02
C ILE A 122 1.41 -3.68 -4.14
N ALA A 123 2.16 -2.61 -3.87
CA ALA A 123 1.70 -1.45 -3.14
C ALA A 123 0.87 -0.56 -4.07
N LEU A 124 -0.39 -0.31 -3.70
CA LEU A 124 -1.32 0.56 -4.42
C LEU A 124 -1.84 1.63 -3.47
N VAL A 125 -2.13 2.82 -4.01
CA VAL A 125 -2.75 3.92 -3.26
C VAL A 125 -4.19 4.08 -3.73
N PRO A 126 -5.19 3.87 -2.88
CA PRO A 126 -6.59 4.07 -3.26
C PRO A 126 -6.90 5.54 -3.57
N LYS A 127 -7.70 5.83 -4.62
CA LYS A 127 -8.12 7.20 -4.95
C LYS A 127 -8.86 7.91 -3.82
N ASN A 128 -9.61 7.13 -3.06
CA ASN A 128 -10.39 7.58 -1.92
C ASN A 128 -9.56 7.70 -0.62
N SER A 129 -8.25 7.44 -0.65
CA SER A 129 -7.36 7.70 0.49
C SER A 129 -7.46 9.16 0.91
N THR A 130 -7.55 9.37 2.23
CA THR A 130 -7.64 10.70 2.84
C THR A 130 -6.29 11.24 3.31
N ARG A 131 -5.22 10.44 3.18
CA ARG A 131 -3.88 10.68 3.76
C ARG A 131 -2.75 10.67 2.73
N LYS A 132 -3.04 11.19 1.53
CA LYS A 132 -2.09 11.22 0.42
C LYS A 132 -0.75 11.86 0.78
N ALA A 133 -0.75 12.94 1.56
CA ALA A 133 0.49 13.60 1.99
C ALA A 133 1.35 12.71 2.90
N GLU A 134 0.72 11.96 3.80
CA GLU A 134 1.40 10.98 4.65
C GLU A 134 1.92 9.80 3.83
N THR A 135 1.18 9.37 2.79
CA THR A 135 1.65 8.37 1.83
C THR A 135 2.88 8.87 1.07
N GLU A 136 2.86 10.08 0.51
CA GLU A 136 4.03 10.66 -0.17
C GLU A 136 5.25 10.70 0.76
N LYS A 137 5.07 11.14 2.01
CA LYS A 137 6.14 11.16 3.02
C LYS A 137 6.68 9.76 3.32
N PHE A 138 5.82 8.74 3.40
CA PHE A 138 6.25 7.36 3.60
C PHE A 138 7.24 6.93 2.51
N PHE A 139 6.88 7.14 1.24
CA PHE A 139 7.73 6.78 0.10
C PHE A 139 9.00 7.64 0.05
N GLU A 140 8.94 8.92 0.41
CA GLU A 140 10.11 9.81 0.48
C GLU A 140 11.13 9.30 1.51
N GLU A 141 10.68 8.86 2.69
CA GLU A 141 11.56 8.27 3.71
C GLU A 141 12.19 6.94 3.28
N GLN A 142 11.63 6.30 2.26
CA GLN A 142 12.19 5.12 1.62
C GLN A 142 13.14 5.46 0.46
N GLY A 143 13.39 6.74 0.18
CA GLY A 143 14.25 7.19 -0.91
C GLY A 143 13.57 7.27 -2.27
N MET A 144 12.23 7.26 -2.31
CA MET A 144 11.43 7.34 -3.54
C MET A 144 10.63 8.63 -3.57
N ILE A 145 10.58 9.30 -4.71
CA ILE A 145 9.71 10.47 -4.87
C ILE A 145 8.42 10.01 -5.54
N LEU A 146 7.34 9.97 -4.77
CA LEU A 146 6.00 9.63 -5.24
C LEU A 146 5.21 10.90 -5.54
N GLN A 147 4.53 10.95 -6.69
CA GLN A 147 3.57 11.99 -7.03
C GLN A 147 2.28 11.34 -7.56
N PHE A 148 1.14 11.87 -7.13
CA PHE A 148 -0.16 11.44 -7.66
C PHE A 148 -0.52 12.26 -8.90
N GLN A 149 -0.73 11.58 -10.03
CA GLN A 149 -1.23 12.26 -11.22
C GLN A 149 -2.69 12.67 -10.98
N LYS A 150 -2.97 13.96 -11.14
CA LYS A 150 -4.34 14.46 -11.06
C LYS A 150 -5.17 13.76 -12.12
N SER A 151 -6.21 13.05 -11.70
CA SER A 151 -7.28 12.64 -12.60
C SER A 151 -7.97 13.92 -13.08
N GLU A 152 -7.97 14.17 -14.39
CA GLU A 152 -8.64 15.31 -15.04
C GLU A 152 -10.17 15.23 -14.93
#